data_AF-A0A3N5CP69-F1
#
_entry.id   AF-A0A3N5CP69-F1
#
_cell.length_a   1.000
_cell.length_b   1.000
_cell.length_c   1.000
_cell.angle_alpha   90.00
_cell.angle_beta   90.00
_cell.angle_gamma   90.00
#
_symmetry.space_group_name_H-M   'P 1'
#
loop_
_entity.id
_entity.type
_entity.pdbx_description
1 polymer ?
#
loop_
_entity_poly.entity_id
_entity_poly.type
_entity_poly.pdbx_seq_one_letter_code
_entity_poly.pdbx_strand_id
1 'polypeptide(L)'
;MTVKALECDHVTKHRDGSSTAARLSAYKKAGAYKVAKGDNRVENELALDTLDEVLPYMGKGYMVRMRSEVLTISGRRRRIEGLYGADKIEVIR
;
A
#
# COMPACT_ATOMS: atom_id res chain seq x y z
N MET A 1 11.47 -3.97 18.89
CA MET A 1 10.07 -3.55 18.71
C MET A 1 9.65 -4.01 17.33
N THR A 2 8.55 -4.76 17.23
CA THR A 2 8.04 -5.37 15.99
C THR A 2 7.07 -4.42 15.31
N VAL A 3 7.12 -4.29 13.99
CA VAL A 3 6.16 -3.48 13.23
C VAL A 3 4.80 -4.20 13.19
N LYS A 4 3.75 -3.54 13.69
CA LYS A 4 2.36 -4.06 13.68
C LYS A 4 1.65 -3.79 12.36
N ALA A 5 1.83 -2.59 11.81
CA ALA A 5 1.18 -2.18 10.57
C ALA A 5 1.96 -1.07 9.86
N LEU A 6 1.73 -1.00 8.55
CA LEU A 6 2.13 0.10 7.68
C LEU A 6 0.85 0.64 7.05
N GLU A 7 0.53 1.91 7.29
CA GLU A 7 -0.75 2.51 6.88
C GLU A 7 -0.56 3.82 6.12
N CYS A 8 -1.50 4.15 5.24
CA CYS A 8 -1.47 5.35 4.42
C CYS A 8 -2.90 5.86 4.24
N ASP A 9 -3.11 7.16 4.45
CA ASP A 9 -4.34 7.82 4.01
C ASP A 9 -4.24 8.17 2.52
N HIS A 10 -5.29 7.90 1.78
CA HIS A 10 -5.37 8.18 0.35
C HIS A 10 -6.73 8.75 -0.01
N VAL A 11 -6.72 9.67 -0.97
CA VAL A 11 -7.96 10.19 -1.56
C VAL A 11 -7.94 9.89 -3.05
N THR A 12 -8.86 9.04 -3.49
CA THR A 12 -9.09 8.80 -4.91
C THR A 12 -10.08 9.84 -5.42
N LYS A 13 -9.69 10.57 -6.46
CA LYS A 13 -10.59 11.48 -7.20
C LYS A 13 -11.21 10.73 -8.38
N HIS A 14 -12.53 10.80 -8.47
CA HIS A 14 -13.29 10.13 -9.53
C HIS A 14 -13.54 11.06 -10.71
N ARG A 15 -13.91 10.48 -11.85
CA ARG A 15 -14.16 11.24 -13.09
C ARG A 15 -15.36 12.18 -12.98
N ASP A 16 -16.32 11.85 -12.12
CA ASP A 16 -17.50 12.67 -11.82
C ASP A 16 -17.20 13.84 -10.87
N GLY A 17 -15.94 14.02 -10.46
CA GLY A 17 -15.50 15.08 -9.54
C GLY A 17 -15.64 14.71 -8.07
N SER A 18 -16.29 13.59 -7.73
CA SER A 18 -16.37 13.11 -6.35
C SER A 18 -15.02 12.59 -5.86
N SER A 19 -14.85 12.52 -4.54
CA SER A 19 -13.63 11.99 -3.91
C SER A 19 -13.99 10.94 -2.87
N THR A 20 -13.18 9.88 -2.79
CA THR A 20 -13.31 8.85 -1.76
C THR A 20 -12.01 8.78 -0.98
N ALA A 21 -12.10 9.06 0.32
CA ALA A 21 -11.02 8.80 1.25
C ALA A 21 -10.95 7.30 1.57
N ALA A 22 -9.73 6.79 1.69
CA ALA A 22 -9.44 5.40 1.99
C ALA A 22 -8.20 5.32 2.87
N ARG A 23 -8.29 4.52 3.93
CA ARG A 23 -7.12 4.02 4.67
C ARG A 23 -6.61 2.79 3.93
N LEU A 24 -5.34 2.77 3.57
CA LEU A 24 -4.67 1.59 3.03
C LEU A 24 -3.71 1.02 4.04
N SER A 25 -3.56 -0.30 4.00
CA SER A 25 -2.56 -1.01 4.80
C SER A 25 -1.71 -1.91 3.91
N ALA A 26 -0.45 -2.14 4.29
CA ALA A 26 0.36 -3.18 3.66
C ALA A 26 -0.32 -4.55 3.83
N TYR A 27 -0.36 -5.33 2.76
CA TYR A 27 -1.02 -6.64 2.76
C TYR A 27 -0.17 -7.70 2.09
N LYS A 28 -0.42 -8.97 2.43
CA LYS A 28 0.22 -10.12 1.77
C LYS A 28 -0.50 -10.43 0.46
N LYS A 29 0.20 -10.33 -0.67
CA LYS A 29 -0.25 -10.77 -2.00
C LYS A 29 0.42 -12.09 -2.32
N ALA A 30 -0.37 -13.16 -2.47
CA ALA A 30 0.13 -14.52 -2.68
C ALA A 30 1.15 -14.95 -1.59
N GLY A 31 0.83 -14.69 -0.31
CA GLY A 31 1.61 -15.14 0.85
C GLY A 31 2.70 -14.18 1.34
N ALA A 32 3.07 -13.16 0.58
CA ALA A 32 4.16 -12.24 0.93
C ALA A 32 3.78 -10.75 0.79
N TYR A 33 4.39 -9.88 1.58
CA TYR A 33 4.39 -8.45 1.35
C TYR A 33 5.22 -8.13 0.10
N LYS A 34 4.81 -7.10 -0.64
CA LYS A 34 5.45 -6.72 -1.89
C LYS A 34 6.00 -5.31 -1.79
N VAL A 35 7.26 -5.14 -2.15
CA VAL A 35 7.91 -3.83 -2.30
C VAL A 35 8.52 -3.73 -3.69
N ALA A 36 8.52 -2.54 -4.29
CA ALA A 36 9.12 -2.33 -5.60
C ALA A 36 9.87 -1.00 -5.65
N LYS A 37 10.97 -0.95 -6.40
CA LYS A 37 11.78 0.26 -6.59
C LYS A 37 11.50 0.84 -7.98
N GLY A 38 11.11 2.11 -8.05
CA GLY A 38 10.85 2.79 -9.32
C GLY A 38 9.45 2.48 -9.88
N ASP A 39 9.36 2.14 -11.16
CA ASP A 39 8.08 2.00 -11.86
C ASP A 39 7.15 0.98 -11.20
N ASN A 40 5.84 1.26 -11.22
CA ASN A 40 4.78 0.40 -10.68
C ASN A 40 4.54 -0.86 -11.53
N ARG A 41 5.62 -1.61 -11.79
CA ARG A 41 5.63 -2.86 -12.55
C ARG A 41 5.86 -4.04 -11.63
N VAL A 42 5.14 -5.12 -11.90
CA VAL A 42 5.14 -6.35 -11.10
C VAL A 42 6.50 -7.06 -11.15
N GLU A 43 7.22 -6.94 -12.26
CA GLU A 43 8.55 -7.55 -12.47
C GLU A 43 9.63 -7.06 -11.48
N ASN A 44 9.42 -5.90 -10.86
CA ASN A 44 10.36 -5.30 -9.90
C ASN A 44 9.94 -5.52 -8.44
N GLU A 45 8.97 -6.39 -8.17
CA GLU A 45 8.50 -6.68 -6.82
C GLU A 45 9.40 -7.68 -6.09
N LEU A 46 9.92 -7.26 -4.93
CA LEU A 46 10.50 -8.16 -3.94
C LEU A 46 9.41 -8.70 -3.01
N ALA A 47 9.48 -9.99 -2.73
CA ALA A 47 8.61 -10.69 -1.79
C ALA A 47 9.27 -10.72 -0.40
N LEU A 48 8.55 -10.27 0.62
CA LEU A 48 9.01 -10.20 2.00
C LEU A 48 7.98 -10.84 2.93
N ASP A 49 8.44 -11.54 3.97
CA ASP A 49 7.55 -12.36 4.79
C ASP A 49 6.90 -11.56 5.93
N THR A 50 7.62 -10.55 6.42
CA THR A 50 7.24 -9.75 7.59
C THR A 50 7.27 -8.24 7.29
N LEU A 51 6.57 -7.46 8.11
CA LEU A 51 6.63 -5.99 8.01
C LEU A 51 7.97 -5.42 8.48
N ASP A 52 8.63 -6.11 9.42
CA ASP A 52 9.99 -5.76 9.85
C ASP A 52 11.01 -5.89 8.70
N GLU A 53 10.82 -6.86 7.79
CA GLU A 53 11.62 -6.98 6.57
C GLU A 53 11.31 -5.91 5.54
N VAL A 54 10.08 -5.38 5.50
CA VAL A 54 9.66 -4.31 4.57
C VAL A 54 10.33 -2.98 4.93
N LEU A 55 10.45 -2.68 6.22
CA LEU A 55 10.88 -1.38 6.72
C LEU A 55 12.25 -0.91 6.17
N PRO A 56 13.31 -1.74 6.12
CA PRO A 56 14.61 -1.35 5.56
C PRO A 56 14.55 -0.98 4.07
N TYR A 57 13.60 -1.53 3.32
CA TYR A 57 13.46 -1.22 1.89
C TYR A 57 12.80 0.14 1.66
N MET A 58 11.87 0.54 2.52
CA MET A 58 11.28 1.89 2.49
C MET A 58 12.37 2.97 2.57
N GLY A 59 13.35 2.80 3.48
CA GLY A 59 14.50 3.70 3.60
C GLY A 59 15.46 3.69 2.39
N LYS A 60 15.34 2.71 1.49
CA LYS A 60 16.13 2.59 0.25
C LYS A 60 15.39 3.11 -0.99
N GLY A 61 14.25 3.80 -0.79
CA GLY A 61 13.42 4.33 -1.87
C GLY A 61 12.52 3.29 -2.53
N TYR A 62 12.27 2.15 -1.89
CA TYR A 62 11.24 1.22 -2.35
C TYR A 62 9.87 1.70 -1.88
N MET A 63 8.87 1.42 -2.70
CA MET A 63 7.47 1.62 -2.40
C MET A 63 6.83 0.31 -1.94
N VAL A 64 5.88 0.39 -1.01
CA VAL A 64 5.18 -0.77 -0.44
C VAL A 64 3.83 -0.93 -1.11
N ARG A 65 3.43 -2.17 -1.40
CA ARG A 65 2.10 -2.48 -1.94
C ARG A 65 1.07 -2.44 -0.83
N MET A 66 0.10 -1.56 -0.98
CA MET A 66 -0.95 -1.31 0.00
C MET A 66 -2.33 -1.46 -0.62
N ARG A 67 -3.31 -1.77 0.22
CA ARG A 67 -4.69 -2.05 -0.17
C ARG A 67 -5.65 -1.48 0.85
N SER A 68 -6.76 -0.91 0.38
CA SER A 68 -7.86 -0.47 1.23
C SER A 68 -8.78 -1.64 1.62
N GLU A 69 -9.63 -1.40 2.61
CA GLU A 69 -10.85 -2.20 2.78
C GLU A 69 -11.75 -2.14 1.53
N VAL A 70 -12.81 -2.96 1.50
CA VAL A 70 -13.77 -2.94 0.39
C VAL A 70 -14.64 -1.69 0.54
N LEU A 71 -14.56 -0.80 -0.44
CA LEU A 71 -15.33 0.44 -0.52
C LEU A 71 -16.42 0.34 -1.58
N THR A 72 -17.48 1.12 -1.44
CA THR A 72 -18.48 1.32 -2.49
C THR A 72 -18.09 2.56 -3.30
N ILE A 73 -17.62 2.36 -4.53
CA ILE A 73 -17.20 3.42 -5.45
C ILE A 73 -18.13 3.37 -6.66
N SER A 74 -18.86 4.46 -6.92
CA SER A 74 -19.83 4.57 -8.01
C SER A 74 -20.82 3.37 -8.03
N GLY A 75 -21.34 3.00 -6.85
CA GLY A 75 -22.28 1.89 -6.67
C GLY A 75 -21.67 0.48 -6.79
N ARG A 76 -20.34 0.36 -6.95
CA ARG A 76 -19.64 -0.93 -7.07
C ARG A 76 -18.69 -1.17 -5.91
N ARG A 77 -18.68 -2.40 -5.38
CA ARG A 77 -17.73 -2.83 -4.34
C ARG A 77 -16.34 -3.04 -4.95
N ARG A 78 -15.35 -2.26 -4.53
CA ARG A 78 -13.98 -2.30 -5.03
C ARG A 78 -12.97 -2.04 -3.91
N ARG A 79 -11.73 -2.46 -4.12
CA ARG A 79 -10.59 -2.05 -3.29
C ARG A 79 -9.69 -1.12 -4.09
N ILE A 80 -9.07 -0.18 -3.40
CA ILE A 80 -8.00 0.63 -3.95
C ILE A 80 -6.70 -0.08 -3.62
N GLU A 81 -5.85 -0.23 -4.63
CA GLU A 81 -4.54 -0.86 -4.48
C GLU A 81 -3.49 -0.03 -5.20
N GLY A 82 -2.29 0.05 -4.62
CA GLY A 82 -1.20 0.80 -5.21
C GLY A 82 0.12 0.58 -4.50
N LEU A 83 1.16 1.19 -5.05
CA LEU A 83 2.47 1.31 -4.43
C LEU A 83 2.60 2.69 -3.80
N TYR A 84 3.09 2.73 -2.56
CA TYR A 84 3.23 3.96 -1.79
C TYR A 84 4.64 4.07 -1.22
N GLY A 85 5.22 5.25 -1.36
CA GLY A 85 6.53 5.59 -0.83
C GLY A 85 6.51 5.81 0.68
N ALA A 86 7.69 5.80 1.28
CA ALA A 86 7.87 5.99 2.72
C ALA A 86 7.33 7.34 3.24
N ASP A 87 7.29 8.36 2.38
CA ASP A 87 6.77 9.71 2.67
C ASP A 87 5.27 9.73 2.98
N LYS A 88 4.53 8.69 2.58
CA LYS A 88 3.08 8.58 2.76
C LYS A 88 2.67 7.51 3.76
N ILE A 89 3.63 6.77 4.31
CA ILE A 89 3.37 5.59 5.13
C ILE A 89 3.66 5.90 6.59
N GLU A 90 2.64 5.73 7.41
CA GLU A 90 2.72 5.69 8.86
C GLU A 90 3.13 4.28 9.33
N VAL A 91 4.12 4.21 10.22
CA VAL A 91 4.64 2.97 10.78
C VAL A 91 4.10 2.78 12.20
N ILE A 92 3.30 1.75 12.41
CA ILE A 92 2.70 1.43 13.72
C ILE A 92 3.53 0.32 14.38
N ARG A 93 4.07 0.57 15.58
CA ARG A 93 4.93 -0.34 16.36
C ARG A 93 4.24 -0.88 17.62
#